data_AF-A0A2D9LHV9-F1
#
_entry.id   AF-A0A2D9LHV9-F1
#
_cell.length_a   1.000
_cell.length_b   1.000
_cell.length_c   1.000
_cell.angle_alpha   90.00
_cell.angle_beta   90.00
_cell.angle_gamma   90.00
#
_symmetry.space_group_name_H-M   'P 1'
#
loop_
_entity.id
_entity.type
_entity.pdbx_description
1 polymer ?
#
loop_
_entity_poly.entity_id
_entity_poly.type
_entity_poly.pdbx_seq_one_letter_code
_entity_poly.pdbx_strand_id
1 'polypeptide(L)'
;MNMKNIFPEYFKDRDELEEIWENCIFVFDANVIIDLYRYSEDTKKSLMSSLRQFKGRAWITYHATEEYLRNRASVIAEQETHYTTVSKKIDDFVSDFKDVIEKNRQHPFISEKSSTEFFYCCR
;
A
#
# COMPACT_ATOMS: atom_id res chain seq x y z
N MET A 1 -29.28 3.98 33.86
CA MET A 1 -28.93 3.91 32.42
C MET A 1 -28.33 2.53 32.15
N ASN A 2 -28.86 1.79 31.18
CA ASN A 2 -28.36 0.46 30.81
C ASN A 2 -27.24 0.62 29.75
N MET A 3 -26.14 -0.13 29.86
CA MET A 3 -25.02 -0.09 28.91
C MET A 3 -25.47 -0.35 27.46
N LYS A 4 -26.52 -1.17 27.27
CA LYS A 4 -27.11 -1.41 25.95
C LYS A 4 -27.68 -0.14 25.29
N ASN A 5 -28.14 0.83 26.08
CA ASN A 5 -28.70 2.07 25.55
C ASN A 5 -27.62 3.10 25.21
N ILE A 6 -26.44 2.99 25.82
CA ILE A 6 -25.32 3.91 25.59
C ILE A 6 -24.51 3.46 24.37
N PHE A 7 -24.38 2.14 24.19
CA PHE A 7 -23.56 1.53 23.14
C PHE A 7 -24.35 0.52 22.30
N PRO A 8 -25.49 0.91 21.71
CA PRO A 8 -26.39 -0.04 21.03
C PRO A 8 -25.70 -0.79 19.89
N GLU A 9 -24.71 -0.18 19.23
CA GLU A 9 -23.90 -0.78 18.16
C GLU A 9 -23.13 -2.04 18.54
N TYR A 10 -22.77 -2.22 19.82
CA TYR A 10 -22.05 -3.40 20.31
C TYR A 10 -22.95 -4.57 20.69
N PHE A 11 -24.26 -4.35 20.76
CA PHE A 11 -25.24 -5.35 21.23
C PHE A 11 -26.28 -5.71 20.16
N LYS A 12 -26.00 -5.41 18.88
CA LYS A 12 -26.87 -5.76 17.76
C LYS A 12 -26.81 -7.24 17.46
N ASP A 13 -27.97 -7.83 17.23
CA ASP A 13 -28.08 -9.20 16.76
C ASP A 13 -27.71 -9.28 15.26
N ARG A 14 -27.42 -10.49 14.78
CA ARG A 14 -26.94 -10.71 13.41
C ARG A 14 -27.92 -10.17 12.36
N ASP A 15 -29.21 -10.40 12.57
CA ASP A 15 -30.26 -10.01 11.64
C ASP A 15 -30.36 -8.47 11.52
N GLU A 16 -30.21 -7.76 12.65
CA GLU A 16 -30.16 -6.29 12.66
C GLU A 16 -28.92 -5.74 11.93
N LEU A 17 -27.78 -6.43 12.06
CA LEU A 17 -26.57 -6.07 11.33
C LEU A 17 -26.77 -6.26 9.82
N GLU A 18 -27.31 -7.40 9.38
CA GLU A 18 -27.58 -7.65 7.97
C GLU A 18 -28.51 -6.58 7.37
N GLU A 19 -29.58 -6.22 8.07
CA GLU A 19 -30.49 -5.14 7.65
C GLU A 19 -29.78 -3.79 7.50
N ILE A 20 -28.88 -3.45 8.43
CA ILE A 20 -28.07 -2.23 8.33
C ILE A 20 -27.14 -2.30 7.12
N TRP A 21 -26.44 -3.40 6.90
CA TRP A 21 -25.51 -3.55 5.79
C TRP A 21 -26.21 -3.44 4.42
N GLU A 22 -27.45 -3.93 4.33
CA GLU A 22 -28.28 -3.81 3.14
C GLU A 22 -28.75 -2.38 2.87
N ASN A 23 -29.10 -1.62 3.92
CA ASN A 23 -29.80 -0.34 3.78
C ASN A 23 -28.94 0.91 4.08
N CYS A 24 -27.77 0.77 4.70
CA CYS A 24 -26.96 1.91 5.11
C CYS A 24 -26.29 2.64 3.95
N ILE A 25 -25.87 3.88 4.23
CA ILE A 25 -24.94 4.64 3.41
C ILE A 25 -23.55 4.45 4.00
N PHE A 26 -22.61 4.00 3.19
CA PHE A 26 -21.20 3.87 3.55
C PHE A 26 -20.51 5.22 3.37
N VAL A 27 -20.03 5.79 4.48
CA VAL A 27 -19.24 7.02 4.46
C VAL A 27 -17.78 6.65 4.63
N PHE A 28 -16.96 6.96 3.61
CA PHE A 28 -15.54 6.65 3.64
C PHE A 28 -14.72 7.84 4.14
N ASP A 29 -13.71 7.55 4.96
CA ASP A 29 -12.71 8.51 5.41
C ASP A 29 -11.72 8.85 4.28
N ALA A 30 -11.04 9.99 4.40
CA ALA A 30 -10.03 10.45 3.46
C ALA A 30 -8.89 9.43 3.29
N ASN A 31 -8.48 8.80 4.39
CA ASN A 31 -7.39 7.83 4.42
C ASN A 31 -7.63 6.64 3.48
N VAL A 32 -8.88 6.16 3.37
CA VAL A 32 -9.25 5.08 2.45
C VAL A 32 -8.89 5.42 1.00
N ILE A 33 -8.98 6.71 0.62
CA ILE A 33 -8.69 7.19 -0.74
C ILE A 33 -7.21 7.53 -0.89
N ILE A 34 -6.61 8.15 0.12
CA ILE A 34 -5.19 8.53 0.12
C ILE A 34 -4.30 7.28 0.06
N ASP A 35 -4.67 6.21 0.76
CA ASP A 35 -3.89 4.98 0.82
C ASP A 35 -3.88 4.20 -0.51
N LEU A 36 -4.80 4.49 -1.43
CA LEU A 36 -4.75 3.96 -2.81
C LEU A 36 -3.48 4.36 -3.58
N TYR A 37 -2.75 5.37 -3.11
CA TYR A 37 -1.45 5.77 -3.66
C TYR A 37 -0.26 5.06 -3.00
N ARG A 38 -0.45 4.48 -1.81
CA ARG A 38 0.58 3.77 -1.03
C ARG A 38 0.59 2.27 -1.31
N TYR A 39 -0.56 1.72 -1.71
CA TYR A 39 -0.72 0.29 -1.92
C TYR A 39 -0.16 -0.19 -3.26
N SER A 40 0.20 -1.48 -3.29
CA SER A 40 0.48 -2.20 -4.53
C SER A 40 -0.74 -2.21 -5.45
N GLU A 41 -0.49 -2.42 -6.74
CA GLU A 41 -1.56 -2.42 -7.76
C GLU A 41 -2.63 -3.48 -7.49
N ASP A 42 -2.25 -4.65 -6.97
CA ASP A 42 -3.20 -5.73 -6.66
C ASP A 42 -4.11 -5.39 -5.46
N THR A 43 -3.53 -4.82 -4.41
CA THR A 43 -4.29 -4.36 -3.24
C THR A 43 -5.22 -3.22 -3.62
N LYS A 44 -4.76 -2.28 -4.47
CA LYS A 44 -5.57 -1.19 -5.01
C LYS A 44 -6.77 -1.72 -5.80
N LYS A 45 -6.56 -2.68 -6.70
CA LYS A 45 -7.65 -3.33 -7.46
C LYS A 45 -8.66 -4.00 -6.54
N SER A 46 -8.19 -4.68 -5.50
CA SER A 46 -9.04 -5.39 -4.54
C SER A 46 -9.87 -4.44 -3.66
N LEU A 47 -9.29 -3.32 -3.24
CA LEU A 47 -10.02 -2.27 -2.54
C LEU A 47 -11.05 -1.61 -3.47
N MET A 48 -10.64 -1.28 -4.70
CA MET A 48 -11.55 -0.68 -5.68
C MET A 48 -12.70 -1.60 -6.07
N SER A 49 -12.49 -2.92 -6.14
CA SER A 49 -13.57 -3.88 -6.41
C SER A 49 -14.55 -3.92 -5.24
N SER A 50 -14.07 -3.89 -3.99
CA SER A 50 -14.90 -3.82 -2.79
C SER A 50 -15.72 -2.54 -2.74
N LEU A 51 -15.11 -1.37 -2.97
CA LEU A 51 -15.82 -0.08 -2.99
C LEU A 51 -16.91 -0.03 -4.06
N ARG A 52 -16.69 -0.68 -5.22
CA ARG A 52 -17.68 -0.75 -6.31
C ARG A 52 -18.91 -1.57 -5.95
N GLN A 53 -18.82 -2.53 -5.01
CA GLN A 53 -19.99 -3.30 -4.56
C GLN A 53 -21.04 -2.42 -3.88
N PHE A 54 -20.60 -1.30 -3.28
CA PHE A 54 -21.47 -0.34 -2.61
C PHE A 54 -21.90 0.83 -3.51
N LYS A 55 -21.80 0.68 -4.84
CA LYS A 55 -22.20 1.72 -5.80
C LYS A 55 -23.65 2.14 -5.54
N GLY A 56 -23.87 3.46 -5.43
CA GLY A 56 -25.19 4.03 -5.12
C GLY A 56 -25.46 4.20 -3.62
N ARG A 57 -24.65 3.59 -2.75
CA ARG A 57 -24.68 3.77 -1.29
C ARG A 57 -23.35 4.22 -0.69
N ALA A 58 -22.32 4.38 -1.52
CA ALA A 58 -21.03 4.94 -1.13
C ALA A 58 -21.05 6.47 -1.17
N TRP A 59 -20.58 7.11 -0.10
CA TRP A 59 -20.51 8.55 0.08
C TRP A 59 -19.15 8.98 0.64
N ILE A 60 -18.72 10.19 0.28
CA ILE A 60 -17.54 10.85 0.85
C ILE A 60 -18.00 12.20 1.36
N THR A 61 -17.68 12.53 2.61
CA THR A 61 -18.06 13.82 3.18
C THR A 61 -17.23 14.95 2.59
N TYR A 62 -17.73 16.18 2.72
CA TYR A 62 -16.95 17.37 2.39
C TYR A 62 -15.60 17.39 3.13
N HIS A 63 -15.60 17.09 4.43
CA HIS A 63 -14.41 17.11 5.25
C HIS A 63 -13.37 16.06 4.80
N ALA A 64 -13.81 14.82 4.55
CA ALA A 64 -12.93 13.78 4.02
C ALA A 64 -12.37 14.16 2.63
N THR A 65 -13.17 14.82 1.80
CA THR A 65 -12.73 15.30 0.49
C THR A 65 -11.68 16.41 0.61
N GLU A 66 -11.90 17.38 1.50
CA GLU A 66 -10.95 18.46 1.78
C GLU A 66 -9.62 17.91 2.29
N GLU A 67 -9.65 16.98 3.24
CA GLU A 67 -8.47 16.31 3.75
C GLU A 67 -7.73 15.53 2.66
N TYR A 68 -8.46 14.77 1.84
CA TYR A 68 -7.90 14.10 0.68
C TYR A 68 -7.17 15.09 -0.24
N LEU A 69 -7.81 16.19 -0.63
CA LEU A 69 -7.24 17.18 -1.55
C LEU A 69 -5.97 17.84 -0.97
N ARG A 70 -5.97 18.14 0.33
CA ARG A 70 -4.82 18.74 1.02
C ARG A 70 -3.64 17.78 1.09
N ASN A 71 -3.88 16.51 1.39
CA ASN A 71 -2.81 15.55 1.68
C ASN A 71 -2.32 14.80 0.43
N ARG A 72 -3.13 14.70 -0.64
CA ARG A 72 -2.84 13.89 -1.85
C ARG A 72 -1.46 14.15 -2.44
N ALA A 73 -1.10 15.41 -2.67
CA ALA A 73 0.15 15.76 -3.33
C ALA A 73 1.38 15.34 -2.49
N SER A 74 1.32 15.55 -1.18
CA SER A 74 2.39 15.16 -0.26
C SER A 74 2.60 13.64 -0.24
N VAL A 75 1.52 12.86 -0.20
CA VAL A 75 1.62 11.40 -0.18
C VAL A 75 2.19 10.85 -1.48
N ILE A 76 1.80 11.40 -2.63
CA ILE A 76 2.37 11.00 -3.92
C ILE A 76 3.87 11.29 -3.97
N ALA A 77 4.29 12.49 -3.55
CA ALA A 77 5.71 12.87 -3.52
C ALA A 77 6.52 11.99 -2.56
N GLU A 78 5.94 11.62 -1.42
CA GLU A 78 6.56 10.70 -0.46
C GLU A 78 6.81 9.33 -1.09
N GLN A 79 5.81 8.77 -1.79
CA GLN A 79 5.96 7.47 -2.46
C GLN A 79 7.05 7.50 -3.53
N GLU A 80 7.11 8.55 -4.35
CA GLU A 80 8.19 8.73 -5.34
C GLU A 80 9.58 8.80 -4.68
N THR A 81 9.68 9.48 -3.54
CA THR A 81 10.92 9.56 -2.76
C THR A 81 11.34 8.19 -2.20
N HIS A 82 10.39 7.38 -1.74
CA HIS A 82 10.66 6.01 -1.29
C HIS A 82 11.20 5.15 -2.43
N TYR A 83 10.57 5.20 -3.61
CA TYR A 83 11.05 4.46 -4.79
C TYR A 83 12.46 4.87 -5.20
N THR A 84 12.72 6.18 -5.33
CA THR A 84 14.05 6.68 -5.70
C THR A 84 15.12 6.30 -4.67
N THR A 85 14.78 6.33 -3.37
CA THR A 85 15.68 5.90 -2.30
C THR A 85 15.99 4.40 -2.39
N VAL A 86 15.00 3.56 -2.67
CA VAL A 86 15.19 2.12 -2.85
C VAL A 86 16.05 1.83 -4.07
N SER A 87 15.77 2.47 -5.21
CA SER A 87 16.59 2.34 -6.42
C SER A 87 18.03 2.73 -6.18
N LYS A 88 18.26 3.87 -5.51
CA LYS A 88 19.62 4.32 -5.17
C LYS A 88 20.35 3.31 -4.28
N LYS A 89 19.69 2.74 -3.27
CA LYS A 89 20.30 1.70 -2.42
C LYS A 89 20.66 0.44 -3.19
N ILE A 90 19.85 0.06 -4.19
CA ILE A 90 20.15 -1.08 -5.06
C ILE A 90 21.37 -0.76 -5.93
N ASP A 91 21.43 0.44 -6.51
CA ASP A 91 22.57 0.88 -7.33
C ASP A 91 23.87 0.93 -6.51
N ASP A 92 23.81 1.51 -5.30
CA ASP A 92 24.93 1.56 -4.36
C ASP A 92 25.39 0.14 -4.00
N PHE A 93 24.46 -0.78 -3.69
CA PHE A 93 24.78 -2.19 -3.39
C PHE A 93 25.45 -2.90 -4.58
N VAL A 94 24.97 -2.68 -5.81
CA VAL A 94 25.57 -3.27 -7.02
C VAL A 94 26.97 -2.70 -7.27
N SER A 95 27.17 -1.40 -7.03
CA SER A 95 28.48 -0.75 -7.14
C SER A 95 29.45 -1.34 -6.13
N ASP A 96 29.06 -1.42 -4.86
CA ASP A 96 29.87 -2.01 -3.79
C ASP A 96 30.23 -3.47 -4.09
N PHE A 97 29.29 -4.25 -4.62
CA PHE A 97 29.51 -5.64 -4.99
C PHE A 97 30.50 -5.78 -6.14
N LYS A 98 30.43 -4.92 -7.16
CA LYS A 98 31.41 -4.87 -8.26
C LYS A 98 32.80 -4.52 -7.74
N ASP A 99 32.89 -3.52 -6.87
CA ASP A 99 34.13 -3.10 -6.22
C ASP A 99 34.80 -4.26 -5.46
N VAL A 100 34.01 -5.07 -4.74
CA VAL A 100 34.51 -6.26 -4.03
C VAL A 100 35.04 -7.31 -5.00
N ILE A 101 34.37 -7.55 -6.12
CA ILE A 101 34.83 -8.50 -7.14
C ILE A 101 36.12 -8.00 -7.81
N GLU A 102 36.18 -6.73 -8.18
CA GLU A 102 37.34 -6.14 -8.87
C GLU A 102 38.57 -6.05 -7.96
N LYS A 103 38.39 -5.73 -6.68
CA LYS A 103 39.47 -5.71 -5.68
C LYS A 103 39.94 -7.11 -5.30
N ASN A 104 39.09 -8.14 -5.44
CA ASN A 104 39.41 -9.55 -5.18
C ASN A 104 39.91 -10.33 -6.42
N ARG A 105 40.63 -9.69 -7.35
CA ARG A 105 41.43 -10.36 -8.39
C ARG A 105 42.48 -11.36 -7.86
N GLN A 106 42.62 -11.52 -6.55
CA GLN A 106 43.45 -12.52 -5.89
C GLN A 106 42.73 -13.85 -5.59
N HIS A 107 41.42 -13.97 -5.84
CA HIS A 107 40.69 -15.23 -5.59
C HIS A 107 40.72 -16.15 -6.83
N PRO A 108 41.34 -17.35 -6.75
CA PRO A 108 41.55 -18.23 -7.92
C PRO A 108 40.28 -18.85 -8.53
N PHE A 109 39.13 -18.70 -7.86
CA PHE A 109 37.90 -19.46 -8.16
C PHE A 109 36.71 -18.59 -8.62
N ILE A 110 36.83 -17.25 -8.59
CA ILE A 110 35.79 -16.36 -9.12
C ILE A 110 36.22 -15.95 -10.53
N SER A 111 35.61 -16.57 -11.54
CA SER A 111 35.81 -16.24 -12.95
C SER A 111 34.61 -15.45 -13.50
N GLU A 112 34.82 -14.78 -14.63
CA GLU A 112 33.78 -14.02 -15.37
C GLU A 112 32.50 -14.85 -15.64
N LYS A 113 32.64 -16.19 -15.72
CA LYS A 113 31.51 -17.13 -15.84
C LYS A 113 30.63 -17.20 -14.58
N SER A 114 31.23 -17.27 -13.39
CA SER A 114 30.47 -17.33 -12.12
C SER A 114 29.70 -16.05 -11.81
N SER A 115 30.24 -14.89 -12.23
CA SER A 115 29.55 -13.59 -12.09
C SER A 115 28.31 -13.53 -12.98
N THR A 116 28.42 -14.01 -14.23
CA THR A 116 27.32 -14.01 -15.20
C THR A 116 26.17 -14.93 -14.78
N GLU A 117 26.50 -16.07 -14.14
CA GLU A 117 25.52 -17.06 -13.66
C GLU A 117 24.73 -16.55 -12.43
N PHE A 118 25.37 -15.80 -11.53
CA PHE A 118 24.70 -15.18 -10.38
C PHE A 118 23.69 -14.11 -10.81
N PHE A 119 24.04 -13.26 -11.79
CA PHE A 119 23.13 -12.24 -12.31
C PHE A 119 21.96 -12.83 -13.13
N TYR A 120 22.14 -13.99 -13.79
CA TYR A 120 21.06 -14.68 -14.50
C TYR A 120 20.09 -15.42 -13.57
N CYS A 121 20.54 -15.85 -12.38
CA CYS A 121 19.71 -16.54 -11.38
C CYS A 121 18.71 -15.60 -10.67
N CYS A 122 19.04 -14.30 -10.56
CA CYS A 122 18.21 -13.30 -9.87
C CYS A 122 17.22 -12.54 -10.77
N ARG A 123 17.05 -12.94 -12.04
CA ARG A 123 16.10 -12.34 -12.99
C ARG A 123 14.90 -13.25 -13.22
#